data_AF-A0A6G2DFH9-F1
#
_entry.id   AF-A0A6G2DFH9-F1
#
_cell.length_a   1.000
_cell.length_b   1.000
_cell.length_c   1.000
_cell.angle_alpha   90.00
_cell.angle_beta   90.00
_cell.angle_gamma   90.00
#
_symmetry.space_group_name_H-M   'P 1'
#
loop_
_entity.id
_entity.type
_entity.pdbx_description
1 polymer ?
#
loop_
_entity_poly.entity_id
_entity_poly.type
_entity_poly.pdbx_seq_one_letter_code
_entity_poly.pdbx_strand_id
1 'polypeptide(L)'
;MEGGGFEAASKNKLAVVRREPVGIVLAIAPFNYPVNLSASKIAPALIAGNVVMFKPPTQGSISGLLLAKAFEEAGIPAGVFNTITGRGSEIGDYII
;
A
#
# COMPACT_ATOMS: atom_id res chain seq x y z
N MET A 1 -14.60 9.65 -13.22
CA MET A 1 -15.19 10.59 -12.24
C MET A 1 -16.68 10.32 -12.22
N GLU A 2 -17.10 9.16 -11.74
CA GLU A 2 -18.52 8.80 -11.64
C GLU A 2 -18.69 7.94 -10.40
N GLY A 3 -19.37 8.50 -9.40
CA GLY A 3 -19.80 7.78 -8.21
C GLY A 3 -21.32 7.64 -8.24
N GLY A 4 -21.77 6.40 -7.99
CA GLY A 4 -23.10 5.91 -7.62
C GLY A 4 -24.33 6.81 -7.82
N GLY A 5 -25.35 6.27 -8.49
CA GLY A 5 -26.68 6.86 -8.58
C GLY A 5 -27.35 6.95 -7.20
N PHE A 6 -27.33 8.14 -6.61
CA PHE A 6 -28.22 8.54 -5.54
C PHE A 6 -29.38 9.31 -6.16
N GLU A 7 -30.60 9.15 -5.65
CA GLU A 7 -31.70 10.04 -6.06
C GLU A 7 -31.33 11.49 -5.71
N ALA A 8 -31.46 12.38 -6.69
CA ALA A 8 -31.11 13.76 -6.51
C ALA A 8 -32.09 14.43 -5.53
N ALA A 9 -31.61 14.78 -4.34
CA ALA A 9 -32.38 15.55 -3.35
C ALA A 9 -32.80 16.95 -3.86
N SER A 10 -32.18 17.44 -4.95
CA SER A 10 -32.51 18.70 -5.62
C SER A 10 -32.04 18.68 -7.07
N LYS A 11 -32.85 19.23 -7.99
CA LYS A 11 -32.51 19.37 -9.41
C LYS A 11 -31.52 20.52 -9.71
N ASN A 12 -31.22 21.37 -8.72
CA ASN A 12 -30.32 22.53 -8.86
C ASN A 12 -29.01 22.38 -8.08
N LYS A 13 -28.64 21.16 -7.67
CA LYS A 13 -27.37 20.89 -6.96
C LYS A 13 -26.61 19.78 -7.65
N LEU A 14 -25.31 19.99 -7.85
CA LEU A 14 -24.38 18.97 -8.33
C LEU A 14 -23.69 18.31 -7.13
N ALA A 15 -23.79 16.98 -7.03
CA ALA A 15 -23.00 16.19 -6.09
C ALA A 15 -21.87 15.49 -6.86
N VAL A 16 -20.64 15.59 -6.35
CA VAL A 16 -19.47 14.94 -6.94
C VAL A 16 -18.84 14.04 -5.88
N VAL A 17 -18.61 12.78 -6.24
CA VAL A 17 -17.86 11.82 -5.41
C VAL A 17 -16.53 11.52 -6.09
N ARG A 18 -15.44 11.67 -5.34
CA ARG A 18 -14.08 11.31 -5.78
C ARG A 18 -13.47 10.32 -4.81
N ARG A 19 -12.60 9.46 -5.33
CA ARG A 19 -11.71 8.61 -4.53
C ARG A 19 -10.35 9.29 -4.55
N GLU A 20 -9.79 9.47 -3.37
CA GLU A 20 -8.46 10.05 -3.16
C GLU A 20 -7.60 9.02 -2.40
N PRO A 21 -6.27 9.04 -2.57
CA PRO A 21 -5.37 8.21 -1.76
C PRO A 21 -5.54 8.51 -0.28
N VAL A 22 -5.31 7.49 0.56
CA VAL A 22 -5.28 7.66 2.02
C VAL A 22 -3.97 8.31 2.49
N GLY A 23 -2.92 8.26 1.67
CA GLY A 23 -1.60 8.83 1.97
C GLY A 23 -0.55 7.73 2.11
N ILE A 24 -0.25 7.33 3.35
CA ILE A 24 0.76 6.30 3.65
C ILE A 24 0.06 4.98 4.02
N VAL A 25 0.51 3.87 3.44
CA VAL A 25 0.04 2.52 3.76
C VAL A 25 1.19 1.68 4.28
N LEU A 26 1.09 1.22 5.54
CA LEU A 26 1.96 0.18 6.08
C LEU A 26 1.48 -1.20 5.62
N ALA A 27 2.27 -1.84 4.74
CA ALA A 27 2.04 -3.20 4.29
C ALA A 27 2.86 -4.19 5.13
N ILE A 28 2.23 -4.81 6.13
CA ILE A 28 2.82 -5.93 6.88
C ILE A 28 2.41 -7.25 6.20
N ALA A 29 3.39 -8.01 5.72
CA ALA A 29 3.12 -9.25 5.02
C ALA A 29 3.23 -10.50 5.90
N PRO A 30 2.38 -11.52 5.66
CA PRO A 30 2.46 -12.80 6.36
C PRO A 30 3.61 -13.66 5.82
N PHE A 31 4.04 -14.64 6.63
CA PHE A 31 5.24 -15.44 6.38
C PHE A 31 5.08 -16.55 5.34
N ASN A 32 3.86 -17.04 5.09
CA ASN A 32 3.61 -18.25 4.31
C ASN A 32 3.73 -18.06 2.78
N TYR A 33 3.46 -16.86 2.27
CA TYR A 33 3.66 -16.53 0.85
C TYR A 33 4.27 -15.12 0.74
N PRO A 34 5.57 -14.96 1.05
CA PRO A 34 6.20 -13.66 1.31
C PRO A 34 6.26 -12.73 0.09
N VAL A 35 6.09 -13.26 -1.13
CA VAL A 35 5.98 -12.44 -2.33
C VAL A 35 4.50 -12.16 -2.66
N ASN A 36 3.70 -13.21 -2.86
CA ASN A 36 2.35 -13.07 -3.36
C ASN A 36 1.42 -12.29 -2.41
N LEU A 37 1.49 -12.56 -1.10
CA LEU A 37 0.67 -11.88 -0.10
C LEU A 37 1.17 -10.48 0.28
N SER A 38 2.42 -10.16 -0.07
CA SER A 38 2.95 -8.80 -0.02
C SER A 38 2.42 -8.00 -1.20
N ALA A 39 2.55 -8.55 -2.42
CA ALA A 39 2.09 -7.91 -3.65
C ALA A 39 0.60 -7.58 -3.62
N SER A 40 -0.23 -8.45 -3.03
CA SER A 40 -1.68 -8.21 -2.90
C SER A 40 -2.06 -7.01 -2.01
N LYS A 41 -1.12 -6.49 -1.20
CA LYS A 41 -1.29 -5.26 -0.40
C LYS A 41 -0.63 -4.07 -1.09
N ILE A 42 0.60 -4.28 -1.57
CA ILE A 42 1.44 -3.24 -2.18
C ILE A 42 0.81 -2.72 -3.48
N ALA A 43 0.44 -3.61 -4.39
CA ALA A 43 -0.07 -3.23 -5.71
C ALA A 43 -1.33 -2.35 -5.64
N PRO A 44 -2.42 -2.73 -4.93
CA PRO A 44 -3.59 -1.85 -4.85
C PRO A 44 -3.30 -0.53 -4.13
N ALA A 45 -2.39 -0.50 -3.14
CA ALA A 45 -2.01 0.73 -2.46
C ALA A 45 -1.30 1.71 -3.42
N LEU A 46 -0.33 1.23 -4.20
CA LEU A 46 0.38 2.03 -5.20
C LEU A 46 -0.56 2.51 -6.32
N ILE A 47 -1.41 1.62 -6.85
CA ILE A 47 -2.37 1.96 -7.91
C ILE A 47 -3.35 3.05 -7.44
N ALA A 48 -3.75 3.01 -6.17
CA ALA A 48 -4.62 4.02 -5.57
C ALA A 48 -3.90 5.36 -5.27
N GLY A 49 -2.60 5.49 -5.58
CA GLY A 49 -1.83 6.71 -5.41
C GLY A 49 -1.21 6.89 -4.02
N ASN A 50 -1.06 5.83 -3.24
CA ASN A 50 -0.46 5.88 -1.90
C ASN A 50 1.05 5.67 -1.94
N VAL A 51 1.73 6.18 -0.91
CA VAL A 51 3.10 5.77 -0.55
C VAL A 51 3.00 4.49 0.27
N VAL A 52 3.88 3.52 0.00
CA VAL A 52 3.90 2.23 0.70
C VAL A 52 5.14 2.11 1.57
N MET A 53 4.90 1.75 2.84
CA MET A 53 5.90 1.30 3.80
C MET A 53 5.76 -0.23 3.90
N PHE A 54 6.70 -0.98 3.33
CA PHE A 54 6.65 -2.43 3.31
C PHE A 54 7.48 -3.04 4.44
N LYS A 55 6.82 -3.81 5.31
CA LYS A 55 7.46 -4.63 6.32
C LYS A 55 7.34 -6.12 5.95
N PRO A 56 8.39 -6.76 5.40
CA PRO A 56 8.36 -8.18 5.12
C PRO A 56 8.32 -9.01 6.40
N PRO A 57 7.81 -10.26 6.33
CA PRO A 57 7.88 -11.20 7.43
C PRO A 57 9.34 -11.52 7.77
N THR A 58 9.68 -11.71 9.05
CA THR A 58 11.06 -12.03 9.47
C THR A 58 11.59 -13.28 8.76
N GLN A 59 10.79 -14.35 8.67
CA GLN A 59 11.19 -15.61 8.02
C GLN A 59 11.33 -15.48 6.48
N GLY A 60 10.61 -14.54 5.85
CA GLY A 60 10.61 -14.33 4.40
C GLY A 60 11.30 -13.02 3.99
N SER A 61 12.14 -12.45 4.85
CA SER A 61 12.69 -11.10 4.65
C SER A 61 13.56 -10.99 3.41
N ILE A 62 14.34 -12.02 3.06
CA ILE A 62 15.15 -12.02 1.84
C ILE A 62 14.26 -11.92 0.60
N SER A 63 13.21 -12.73 0.50
CA SER A 63 12.26 -12.67 -0.62
C SER A 63 11.55 -11.32 -0.70
N GLY A 64 11.18 -10.74 0.45
CA GLY A 64 10.60 -9.40 0.50
C GLY A 64 11.56 -8.31 0.04
N LEU A 65 12.83 -8.37 0.44
CA LEU A 65 13.85 -7.41 0.01
C LEU A 65 14.18 -7.54 -1.49
N LEU A 66 14.17 -8.75 -2.04
CA LEU A 66 14.28 -8.95 -3.49
C LEU A 66 13.08 -8.38 -4.24
N LEU A 67 11.87 -8.51 -3.69
CA LEU A 67 10.68 -7.85 -4.24
C LEU A 67 10.83 -6.32 -4.19
N ALA A 68 11.33 -5.76 -3.09
CA ALA A 68 11.60 -4.33 -2.97
C ALA A 68 12.59 -3.84 -4.03
N LYS A 69 13.69 -4.59 -4.24
CA LYS A 69 14.66 -4.31 -5.29
C LYS A 69 14.03 -4.37 -6.69
N ALA A 70 13.14 -5.33 -6.94
CA ALA A 70 12.43 -5.40 -8.21
C ALA A 70 11.54 -4.18 -8.47
N PHE A 71 10.92 -3.60 -7.42
CA PHE A 71 10.16 -2.35 -7.54
C PHE A 71 11.05 -1.14 -7.82
N GLU A 72 12.23 -1.07 -7.19
CA GLU A 72 13.24 -0.05 -7.48
C GLU A 72 13.70 -0.13 -8.95
N GLU A 73 14.07 -1.34 -9.41
CA GLU A 73 14.48 -1.60 -10.80
C GLU A 73 13.36 -1.32 -11.82
N ALA A 74 12.10 -1.48 -11.42
CA ALA A 74 10.94 -1.12 -12.24
C ALA A 74 10.73 0.41 -12.38
N GLY A 75 11.52 1.23 -11.68
CA GLY A 75 11.49 2.68 -11.79
C GLY A 75 10.42 3.35 -10.92
N ILE A 76 10.00 2.73 -9.81
CA ILE A 76 9.17 3.42 -8.83
C ILE A 76 9.92 4.66 -8.32
N PRO A 77 9.31 5.85 -8.30
CA PRO A 77 9.97 7.06 -7.81
C PRO A 77 10.47 6.89 -6.38
N ALA A 78 11.67 7.42 -6.10
CA ALA A 78 12.28 7.37 -4.79
C ALA A 78 11.31 7.90 -3.72
N GLY A 79 11.15 7.15 -2.62
CA GLY A 79 10.27 7.49 -1.52
C GLY A 79 8.81 7.06 -1.69
N VAL A 80 8.37 6.58 -2.86
CA VAL A 80 7.00 6.04 -3.06
C VAL A 80 6.86 4.63 -2.51
N PHE A 81 7.92 3.83 -2.60
CA PHE A 81 7.98 2.49 -2.02
C PHE A 81 9.20 2.39 -1.12
N ASN A 82 8.98 2.15 0.17
CA ASN A 82 10.01 2.08 1.19
C ASN A 82 9.93 0.74 1.91
N THR A 83 11.06 0.25 2.42
CA THR A 83 11.12 -1.04 3.11
C THR A 83 11.66 -0.87 4.51
N ILE A 84 11.04 -1.52 5.49
CA ILE A 84 11.45 -1.48 6.90
C ILE A 84 11.70 -2.93 7.35
N THR A 85 12.77 -3.20 8.09
CA THR A 85 13.06 -4.54 8.62
C THR A 85 13.22 -4.49 10.15
N GLY A 86 13.10 -5.64 10.81
CA GLY A 86 13.10 -5.74 12.28
C GLY A 86 12.09 -6.76 12.81
N ARG A 87 12.16 -7.11 14.10
CA ARG A 87 11.13 -7.94 14.73
C ARG A 87 9.90 -7.10 15.03
N GLY A 88 8.70 -7.64 14.77
CA GLY A 88 7.45 -6.94 15.06
C GLY A 88 7.32 -6.52 16.53
N SER A 89 7.83 -7.34 17.45
CA SER A 89 7.90 -7.05 18.88
C SER A 89 8.81 -5.88 19.27
N GLU A 90 9.68 -5.42 18.37
CA GLU A 90 10.63 -4.34 18.62
C GLU A 90 10.22 -3.05 17.93
N ILE A 91 9.69 -3.16 16.69
CA ILE A 91 9.42 -1.99 15.86
C ILE A 91 7.93 -1.67 15.70
N GLY A 92 7.03 -2.56 16.13
CA GLY A 92 5.59 -2.47 15.85
C GLY A 92 4.99 -1.14 16.32
N ASP A 93 5.27 -0.75 17.56
CA ASP A 93 4.75 0.48 18.17
C ASP A 93 5.28 1.76 17.51
N TYR A 94 6.36 1.68 16.74
CA TYR A 94 6.95 2.84 16.06
C TYR A 94 6.40 3.07 14.66
N ILE A 95 5.76 2.06 14.06
CA ILE A 95 5.37 2.08 12.63
C ILE A 95 3.85 2.04 12.39
N ILE A 96 3.05 1.81 13.44
CA ILE A 96 1.58 1.83 13.41
C ILE A 96 1.09 3.19 13.92
#